data_AF-A0A2G1X0Y6-F1
#
_entry.id   AF-A0A2G1X0Y6-F1
#
_cell.length_a   1.000
_cell.length_b   1.000
_cell.length_c   1.000
_cell.angle_alpha   90.00
_cell.angle_beta   90.00
_cell.angle_gamma   90.00
#
_symmetry.space_group_name_H-M   'P 1'
#
loop_
_entity.id
_entity.type
_entity.pdbx_description
1 polymer ?
#
loop_
_entity_poly.entity_id
_entity_poly.type
_entity_poly.pdbx_seq_one_letter_code
_entity_poly.pdbx_strand_id
1 'polypeptide(L)' 'SSPSTPESAPSPGSPAARDGPGDTYCGNCAKFDYVRTDDGMRPYCAHYDELMDDMEACESWTPR' A
#
# COMPACT_ATOMS: atom_id res chain seq x y z
N SER A 1 11.97 -25.35 29.06
CA SER A 1 12.56 -25.11 27.74
C SER A 1 11.58 -24.33 26.88
N SER A 2 12.08 -23.20 26.36
CA SER A 2 11.63 -22.30 25.29
C SER A 2 10.14 -22.18 24.91
N PRO A 3 9.52 -20.99 25.01
CA PRO A 3 8.27 -20.70 24.33
C PRO A 3 8.50 -20.59 22.82
N SER A 4 7.57 -21.16 22.06
CA SER A 4 7.50 -21.11 20.61
C SER A 4 7.54 -19.66 20.11
N THR A 5 8.45 -19.39 19.18
CA THR A 5 8.54 -18.16 18.39
C THR A 5 7.17 -17.80 17.79
N PRO A 6 6.66 -16.56 17.96
CA PRO A 6 5.54 -16.13 17.16
C PRO A 6 5.99 -16.14 15.70
N GLU A 7 5.30 -16.96 14.93
CA GLU A 7 5.28 -16.95 13.47
C GLU A 7 5.30 -15.50 13.02
N SER A 8 6.34 -15.11 12.28
CA SER A 8 6.47 -13.78 11.72
C SER A 8 5.27 -13.53 10.81
N ALA A 9 4.22 -12.92 11.36
CA ALA A 9 3.23 -12.24 10.55
C ALA A 9 4.03 -11.32 9.61
N PRO A 10 3.82 -11.40 8.28
CA PRO A 10 4.49 -10.49 7.37
C PRO A 10 4.16 -9.09 7.85
N SER A 11 5.20 -8.33 8.22
CA SER A 11 5.01 -6.96 8.66
C SER A 11 4.25 -6.23 7.54
N PRO A 12 3.16 -5.49 7.83
CA PRO A 12 2.34 -4.82 6.82
C PRO A 12 3.08 -3.73 6.01
N GLY A 13 4.39 -3.57 6.24
CA GLY A 13 5.30 -2.70 5.50
C GLY A 13 6.31 -3.43 4.60
N SER A 14 6.29 -4.77 4.48
CA SER A 14 7.16 -5.48 3.53
C SER A 14 6.62 -5.34 2.10
N PRO A 15 7.41 -4.86 1.12
CA PRO A 15 6.95 -4.71 -0.27
C PRO A 15 6.43 -6.02 -0.85
N ALA A 16 7.04 -7.15 -0.50
CA ALA A 16 6.62 -8.49 -0.94
C ALA A 16 5.23 -8.94 -0.41
N ALA A 17 4.70 -8.32 0.65
CA ALA A 17 3.31 -8.57 1.10
C ALA A 17 2.27 -7.87 0.20
N ARG A 18 2.74 -6.98 -0.67
CA ARG A 18 1.93 -6.23 -1.63
C ARG A 18 1.91 -6.92 -3.02
N ASP A 19 2.87 -7.79 -3.32
CA ASP A 19 2.94 -8.54 -4.59
C ASP A 19 2.00 -9.77 -4.68
N GLY A 20 1.17 -10.04 -3.66
CA GLY A 20 0.21 -11.15 -3.69
C GLY A 20 -1.08 -10.82 -4.47
N PRO A 21 -1.99 -11.79 -4.71
CA PRO A 21 -3.33 -11.55 -5.25
C PRO A 21 -4.25 -10.87 -4.22
N GLY A 22 -3.73 -9.85 -3.54
CA GLY A 22 -4.49 -8.94 -2.70
C GLY A 22 -5.23 -7.94 -3.58
N ASP A 23 -6.28 -7.35 -3.01
CA ASP A 23 -7.14 -6.40 -3.72
C ASP A 23 -6.31 -5.33 -4.46
N THR A 24 -6.63 -5.09 -5.73
CA THR A 24 -5.92 -4.12 -6.56
C THR A 24 -6.41 -2.70 -6.23
N TYR A 25 -5.73 -2.02 -5.31
CA TYR A 25 -6.01 -0.63 -4.94
C TYR A 25 -4.81 0.30 -5.21
N CYS A 26 -5.07 1.61 -5.33
CA CYS A 26 -4.06 2.62 -5.65
C CYS A 26 -2.85 2.56 -4.72
N GLY A 27 -3.02 2.22 -3.44
CA GLY A 27 -1.96 2.05 -2.43
C GLY A 27 -0.91 0.97 -2.75
N ASN A 28 -1.20 0.12 -3.73
CA ASN A 28 -0.34 -0.95 -4.20
C ASN A 28 -0.09 -0.87 -5.72
N CYS A 29 -0.41 0.26 -6.35
CA CYS A 29 -0.33 0.46 -7.79
C CYS A 29 0.93 1.29 -8.15
N ALA A 30 1.46 1.14 -9.37
CA ALA A 30 2.50 2.00 -9.98
C ALA A 30 2.25 3.50 -9.78
N LYS A 31 0.97 3.88 -9.66
CA LYS A 31 0.46 5.26 -9.54
C LYS A 31 0.36 5.78 -8.12
N PHE A 32 0.65 4.97 -7.11
CA PHE A 32 0.78 5.44 -5.74
C PHE A 32 1.89 6.48 -5.65
N ASP A 33 1.79 7.47 -4.77
CA ASP A 33 2.92 8.27 -4.31
C ASP A 33 2.67 8.86 -2.92
N TYR A 34 3.72 9.37 -2.26
CA TYR A 34 3.59 10.19 -1.05
C TYR A 34 3.92 11.64 -1.37
N VAL A 35 2.92 12.50 -1.32
CA VAL A 35 3.06 13.94 -1.54
C VAL A 35 3.04 14.68 -0.22
N ARG A 36 3.65 15.86 -0.18
CA ARG A 36 3.67 16.70 1.01
C ARG A 36 2.50 17.67 0.99
N THR A 37 1.69 17.63 2.03
CA THR A 37 0.55 18.53 2.28
C THR A 37 0.77 19.27 3.60
N ASP A 38 -0.15 20.17 3.96
CA ASP A 38 -0.15 20.88 5.24
C ASP A 38 -0.23 19.93 6.46
N ASP A 39 -0.87 18.76 6.31
CA ASP A 39 -0.95 17.70 7.32
C ASP A 39 0.27 16.74 7.31
N GLY A 40 1.25 16.98 6.43
CA GLY A 40 2.46 16.16 6.33
C GLY A 40 2.52 15.29 5.06
N MET A 41 3.19 14.14 5.13
CA MET A 41 3.25 13.23 3.99
C MET A 41 1.93 12.46 3.89
N ARG A 42 1.19 12.66 2.79
CA ARG A 42 -0.10 12.01 2.54
C ARG A 42 0.00 11.08 1.33
N PRO A 43 -0.69 9.93 1.37
CA PRO A 43 -0.79 9.04 0.22
C PRO A 43 -1.60 9.74 -0.89
N TYR A 44 -1.18 9.55 -2.13
CA TYR A 44 -1.74 10.16 -3.32
C TYR A 44 -1.83 9.15 -4.44
N CYS A 45 -2.91 9.19 -5.23
CA CYS A 45 -3.05 8.38 -6.42
C CYS A 45 -3.00 9.25 -7.68
N ALA A 46 -1.89 9.15 -8.42
CA ALA A 46 -1.71 9.86 -9.68
C ALA A 46 -2.62 9.36 -10.82
N HIS A 47 -3.39 8.29 -10.61
CA HIS A 47 -4.40 7.83 -11.58
C HIS A 47 -5.66 8.70 -11.54
N TYR A 48 -6.13 9.00 -10.33
CA TYR A 48 -7.32 9.82 -10.07
C TYR A 48 -6.97 11.30 -9.86
N ASP A 49 -5.69 11.60 -9.65
CA ASP A 49 -5.17 12.94 -9.32
C ASP A 49 -5.61 13.43 -7.93
N GLU A 50 -5.85 12.50 -7.00
CA GLU A 50 -6.47 12.77 -5.69
C GLU A 50 -5.61 12.26 -4.54
N LEU A 51 -5.74 12.90 -3.37
CA LEU A 51 -5.23 12.33 -2.12
C LEU A 51 -6.01 11.06 -1.80
N MET A 52 -5.30 10.02 -1.40
CA MET A 52 -5.95 8.78 -1.00
C MET A 52 -6.39 8.88 0.46
N ASP A 53 -7.69 8.72 0.69
CA ASP A 53 -8.25 8.57 2.02
C ASP A 53 -8.71 7.12 2.28
N ASP A 54 -8.95 6.35 1.20
CA ASP A 54 -9.55 5.02 1.22
C ASP A 54 -8.78 3.99 0.36
N MET A 55 -9.24 2.73 0.39
CA MET A 55 -8.78 1.66 -0.49
C MET A 55 -9.46 1.73 -1.86
N GLU A 56 -9.23 2.82 -2.59
CA GLU A 56 -9.71 3.02 -3.96
C GLU A 56 -9.08 2.00 -4.93
N ALA A 57 -9.90 1.30 -5.70
CA ALA A 57 -9.44 0.30 -6.66
C ALA A 57 -8.56 0.94 -7.76
N CYS A 58 -7.49 0.28 -8.20
CA CYS A 58 -6.71 0.72 -9.37
C CYS A 58 -7.19 -0.09 -10.58
N GLU A 59 -8.08 0.45 -11.41
CA GLU A 59 -8.63 -0.31 -12.56
C GLU A 59 -7.57 -0.68 -13.60
N SER A 60 -6.49 0.12 -13.72
CA SER A 60 -5.29 -0.17 -14.52
C SER A 60 -4.11 -0.66 -13.67
N TRP A 61 -4.39 -1.53 -12.69
CA TRP A 61 -3.38 -1.95 -11.73
C TRP A 61 -2.13 -2.55 -12.39
N THR A 62 -0.98 -2.00 -11.98
CA THR A 62 0.36 -2.51 -12.26
C THR A 62 1.13 -2.48 -10.95
N PRO A 63 1.85 -3.56 -10.57
CA PRO A 63 2.57 -3.60 -9.30
C PRO A 63 3.66 -2.51 -9.27
N ARG A 64 3.94 -1.99 -8.07
CA ARG A 64 4.89 -0.89 -7.83
C ARG A 64 6.32 -1.38 -7.60
#